data_AF-A0A2W5N451-F1
#
_entry.id   AF-A0A2W5N451-F1
#
_cell.length_a   1.000
_cell.length_b   1.000
_cell.length_c   1.000
_cell.angle_alpha   90.00
_cell.angle_beta   90.00
_cell.angle_gamma   90.00
#
_symmetry.space_group_name_H-M   'P 1'
#
loop_
_entity.id
_entity.type
_entity.pdbx_description
1 polymer ?
#
loop_
_entity_poly.entity_id
_entity_poly.type
_entity_poly.pdbx_seq_one_letter_code
_entity_poly.pdbx_strand_id
1 'polypeptide(L)' 'MVYVFGIGGFLLGFLIGLVVINVFLKHYSTRDLVKDKSLRWTYGLAVWVFAGLGSGLGVWLYERSFF' A
#
# COMPACT_ATOMS: atom_id res chain seq x y z
N MET A 1 21.28 5.92 5.62
CA MET A 1 20.32 7.05 5.54
C MET A 1 19.20 6.74 4.56
N VAL A 2 19.48 6.44 3.28
CA VAL A 2 18.47 6.03 2.26
C VAL A 2 17.50 4.94 2.73
N TYR A 3 17.98 3.91 3.43
CA TYR A 3 17.14 2.81 3.93
C TYR A 3 16.02 3.28 4.87
N VAL A 4 16.24 4.35 5.65
CA VAL A 4 15.22 4.90 6.56
C VAL A 4 14.08 5.51 5.75
N PHE A 5 14.40 6.20 4.65
CA PHE A 5 13.40 6.79 3.76
C PHE A 5 12.68 5.74 2.92
N GLY A 6 13.37 4.67 2.50
CA GLY A 6 12.74 3.53 1.84
C GLY A 6 11.78 2.79 2.77
N ILE A 7 12.19 2.46 4.00
CA ILE A 7 11.33 1.81 4.99
C ILE A 7 10.17 2.73 5.41
N GLY A 8 10.44 4.03 5.62
CA GLY A 8 9.41 5.02 5.93
C GLY A 8 8.39 5.17 4.82
N GLY A 9 8.85 5.28 3.57
CA GLY A 9 8.00 5.29 2.38
C GLY A 9 7.20 4.00 2.21
N PHE A 10 7.81 2.85 2.48
CA PHE A 10 7.13 1.54 2.45
C PHE A 10 5.98 1.48 3.46
N LEU A 11 6.24 1.87 4.72
CA LEU A 11 5.22 1.86 5.78
C LEU A 11 4.08 2.83 5.49
N LEU A 12 4.40 4.05 5.03
CA LEU A 12 3.39 5.03 4.62
C LEU A 12 2.57 4.54 3.42
N GLY A 13 3.23 4.00 2.39
CA GLY A 13 2.57 3.40 1.23
C GLY A 13 1.66 2.23 1.60
N PHE A 14 2.09 1.40 2.56
CA PHE A 14 1.30 0.30 3.10
C PHE A 14 0.05 0.78 3.84
N LEU A 15 0.19 1.79 4.71
CA LEU A 15 -0.94 2.41 5.42
C LEU A 15 -1.94 3.05 4.45
N ILE A 16 -1.45 3.77 3.43
CA ILE A 16 -2.30 4.35 2.39
C ILE A 16 -3.03 3.24 1.62
N GLY A 17 -2.31 2.18 1.22
CA GLY A 17 -2.89 1.02 0.53
C GLY A 17 -4.01 0.37 1.34
N LEU A 18 -3.83 0.22 2.66
CA LEU A 18 -4.89 -0.30 3.55
C LEU A 18 -6.11 0.63 3.59
N VAL A 19 -5.91 1.95 3.68
CA VAL A 19 -7.01 2.92 3.70
C VAL A 19 -7.78 2.91 2.38
N VAL A 20 -7.08 2.92 1.25
CA VAL A 20 -7.69 2.86 -0.09
C VAL A 20 -8.57 1.63 -0.20
N ILE A 21 -8.04 0.46 0.17
CA ILE A 21 -8.79 -0.79 0.10
C ILE A 21 -9.97 -0.79 1.06
N ASN A 22 -9.82 -0.24 2.26
CA ASN A 22 -10.94 -0.12 3.21
C ASN A 22 -12.10 0.71 2.60
N VAL A 23 -11.79 1.79 1.88
CA VAL A 23 -12.81 2.60 1.17
C VAL A 23 -13.47 1.81 0.04
N PHE A 24 -12.70 1.04 -0.75
CA PHE A 24 -13.25 0.18 -1.80
C PHE A 24 -14.12 -0.95 -1.24
N LEU A 25 -13.63 -1.62 -0.19
CA LEU A 25 -14.34 -2.74 0.45
C LEU A 25 -15.56 -2.30 1.26
N LYS A 26 -15.67 -1.02 1.63
CA LYS A 26 -16.85 -0.46 2.30
C LYS A 26 -18.16 -0.68 1.52
N HIS A 27 -18.08 -0.82 0.19
CA HIS A 27 -19.23 -1.03 -0.68
C HIS A 27 -19.64 -2.51 -0.79
N TYR A 28 -18.82 -3.44 -0.28
CA TYR A 28 -19.08 -4.88 -0.33
C TYR A 28 -19.61 -5.39 1.01
N SER A 29 -20.57 -6.31 0.97
CA SER A 29 -21.04 -6.96 2.20
C SER A 29 -19.99 -7.94 2.73
N THR A 30 -19.91 -8.10 4.05
CA THR A 30 -18.95 -9.01 4.70
C THR A 30 -19.13 -10.46 4.25
N ARG A 31 -20.35 -10.84 3.85
CA ARG A 31 -20.63 -12.19 3.29
C ARG A 31 -20.02 -12.38 1.92
N ASP A 32 -20.07 -11.36 1.07
CA ASP A 32 -19.51 -11.43 -0.29
C ASP A 32 -17.98 -11.47 -0.24
N LEU A 33 -17.38 -10.67 0.67
CA LEU A 33 -15.95 -10.67 0.97
C LEU A 33 -15.38 -12.04 1.39
N VAL A 34 -16.15 -12.83 2.15
CA VAL A 34 -15.74 -14.16 2.61
C VAL A 34 -15.92 -15.21 1.51
N LYS A 35 -16.94 -15.04 0.66
CA LYS A 35 -17.27 -15.99 -0.39
C LYS A 35 -16.30 -15.88 -1.58
N ASP A 36 -15.79 -14.67 -1.85
CA ASP A 36 -14.88 -14.40 -2.95
C ASP A 36 -13.40 -14.44 -2.55
N LYS A 37 -12.77 -15.61 -2.71
CA LYS A 37 -11.32 -15.78 -2.51
C LYS A 37 -10.49 -14.91 -3.46
N SER A 38 -11.01 -14.60 -4.66
CA SER A 38 -10.33 -13.76 -5.65
C SER A 38 -10.13 -12.34 -5.13
N LEU A 39 -11.18 -11.72 -4.56
CA LEU A 39 -11.11 -10.40 -3.95
C LEU A 39 -9.96 -10.33 -2.93
N ARG A 40 -9.86 -11.33 -2.05
CA ARG A 40 -8.85 -11.35 -0.98
C ARG A 40 -7.41 -11.28 -1.52
N TRP A 41 -7.11 -11.95 -2.62
CA TRP A 41 -5.79 -11.93 -3.25
C TRP A 41 -5.54 -10.63 -4.02
N THR A 42 -6.54 -10.15 -4.78
CA THR A 42 -6.42 -8.90 -5.54
C THR A 42 -6.19 -7.71 -4.63
N TYR A 43 -6.98 -7.58 -3.55
CA TYR A 43 -6.83 -6.50 -2.59
C TYR A 43 -5.55 -6.66 -1.77
N GLY A 44 -5.20 -7.88 -1.35
CA GLY A 44 -3.91 -8.11 -0.68
C GLY A 44 -2.73 -7.62 -1.52
N LEU A 45 -2.66 -8.04 -2.79
CA LEU A 45 -1.62 -7.62 -3.73
C LEU A 45 -1.64 -6.11 -3.98
N ALA A 46 -2.81 -5.49 -4.05
CA ALA A 46 -2.92 -4.04 -4.22
C ALA A 46 -2.22 -3.27 -3.09
N VAL A 47 -2.38 -3.67 -1.81
CA VAL A 47 -1.65 -3.04 -0.69
C VAL A 47 -0.14 -3.13 -0.89
N TRP A 48 0.35 -4.30 -1.30
CA TRP A 48 1.78 -4.52 -1.53
C TRP A 48 2.32 -3.67 -2.69
N VAL A 49 1.53 -3.46 -3.74
CA VAL A 49 1.87 -2.53 -4.83
C VAL A 49 1.99 -1.11 -4.29
N PHE A 50 1.02 -0.64 -3.48
CA PHE A 50 1.09 0.69 -2.86
C PHE A 50 2.29 0.83 -1.91
N ALA A 51 2.63 -0.21 -1.17
CA ALA A 51 3.81 -0.21 -0.30
C ALA A 51 5.12 -0.15 -1.10
N GLY A 52 5.21 -0.89 -2.21
CA GLY A 52 6.35 -0.81 -3.14
C GLY A 52 6.50 0.57 -3.77
N LEU A 53 5.40 1.16 -4.23
CA LEU A 53 5.36 2.53 -4.77
C LEU A 53 5.75 3.56 -3.71
N GLY A 54 5.24 3.42 -2.48
CA GLY A 54 5.61 4.29 -1.36
C GLY A 54 7.09 4.22 -1.02
N SER A 55 7.68 3.02 -1.05
CA SER A 55 9.13 2.84 -0.87
C SER A 55 9.94 3.55 -1.96
N GLY A 56 9.57 3.35 -3.23
CA GLY A 56 10.22 4.02 -4.37
C GLY A 56 10.11 5.54 -4.29
N LEU A 57 8.93 6.07 -3.95
CA LEU A 57 8.71 7.50 -3.73
C LEU A 57 9.54 8.04 -2.56
N GLY A 58 9.66 7.27 -1.47
CA GLY A 58 10.48 7.65 -0.32
C GLY A 58 11.96 7.77 -0.66
N VAL A 59 12.49 6.82 -1.45
CA VAL A 59 13.87 6.87 -1.95
C VAL A 59 14.07 8.01 -2.94
N TRP A 60 13.12 8.22 -3.86
CA TRP A 60 13.17 9.33 -4.82
C TRP A 60 13.14 10.71 -4.15
N LEU A 61 12.28 10.89 -3.13
CA LEU A 61 12.24 12.10 -2.31
C LEU A 61 13.57 12.31 -1.58
N TYR A 62 14.17 11.25 -1.05
CA TYR A 62 15.48 11.34 -0.41
C TYR A 62 16.55 11.81 -1.40
N GLU A 63 16.59 11.23 -2.59
CA GLU A 63 17.51 11.62 -3.65
C GLU A 63 17.33 13.11 -4.01
N ARG A 64 16.09 13.57 -4.20
CA ARG A 64 15.79 14.98 -4.52
C ARG A 64 16.12 15.97 -3.40
N SER A 65 16.10 15.54 -2.14
CA SER A 65 16.25 16.42 -0.98
C SER A 65 17.70 16.53 -0.49
N PHE A 66 18.50 15.49 -0.73
CA PHE A 66 19.85 15.36 -0.19
C PHE A 66 20.95 15.28 -1.26
N PHE A 67 20.59 15.25 -2.55
CA PHE A 67 21.49 15.35 -3.71
C PHE A 67 20.99 16.42 -4.68
#